data_AF-A0A4P6PZW9-F1
#
_entry.id   AF-A0A4P6PZW9-F1
#
_cell.length_a   1.000
_cell.length_b   1.000
_cell.length_c   1.000
_cell.angle_alpha   90.00
_cell.angle_beta   90.00
_cell.angle_gamma   90.00
#
_symmetry.space_group_name_H-M   'P 1'
#
loop_
_entity.id
_entity.type
_entity.pdbx_description
1 polymer ?
#
loop_
_entity_poly.entity_id
_entity_poly.type
_entity_poly.pdbx_seq_one_letter_code
_entity_poly.pdbx_strand_id
1 'polypeptide(L)' 'MDPDVRLHDHVAMAEIELYAELLIAVAGSDRRLTYEEIDIVLGVHPPVPEQARRRLGGRAARPHHAG' A
#
# COMPACT_ATOMS: atom_id res chain seq x y z
N MET A 1 -4.27 -26.93 13.56
CA MET A 1 -3.66 -25.60 13.39
C MET A 1 -4.48 -24.88 12.35
N ASP A 2 -5.17 -23.83 12.77
CA ASP A 2 -6.02 -23.01 11.89
C ASP A 2 -5.13 -22.07 11.06
N PRO A 3 -5.14 -22.16 9.73
CA PRO A 3 -4.33 -21.29 8.87
C PRO A 3 -4.67 -19.80 9.02
N ASP A 4 -5.89 -19.46 9.46
CA ASP A 4 -6.33 -18.08 9.64
C ASP A 4 -5.51 -17.35 10.73
N VAL A 5 -5.15 -18.06 11.82
CA VAL A 5 -4.35 -17.50 12.92
C VAL A 5 -2.93 -17.12 12.47
N ARG A 6 -2.29 -17.96 11.63
CA ARG A 6 -0.94 -17.67 11.12
C ARG A 6 -0.96 -16.51 10.12
N LEU A 7 -2.01 -16.42 9.30
CA LEU A 7 -2.22 -15.26 8.42
C LEU A 7 -2.43 -13.98 9.24
N HIS A 8 -3.23 -14.05 10.31
CA HIS A 8 -3.46 -12.94 11.22
C HIS A 8 -2.17 -12.47 11.90
N ASP A 9 -1.30 -13.41 12.30
CA ASP A 9 0.01 -13.11 12.88
C ASP A 9 0.92 -12.38 11.88
N HIS A 10 0.97 -12.83 10.61
CA HIS A 10 1.74 -12.15 9.56
C HIS A 10 1.23 -10.74 9.25
N VAL A 11 -0.10 -10.53 9.25
CA VAL A 11 -0.70 -9.20 9.07
C VAL A 11 -0.40 -8.29 10.26
N ALA A 12 -0.55 -8.79 11.48
CA ALA A 12 -0.24 -8.03 12.69
C ALA A 12 1.24 -7.66 12.78
N MET A 13 2.14 -8.57 12.41
CA MET A 13 3.57 -8.29 12.35
C MET A 13 3.90 -7.23 11.30
N ALA A 14 3.30 -7.29 10.11
CA ALA A 14 3.47 -6.27 9.08
C ALA A 14 2.96 -4.89 9.54
N GLU A 15 1.87 -4.85 10.30
CA GLU A 15 1.34 -3.61 10.88
C GLU A 15 2.28 -3.05 11.97
N ILE A 16 2.87 -3.91 12.81
CA ILE A 16 3.86 -3.50 13.81
C ILE A 16 5.12 -2.93 13.14
N GLU A 17 5.63 -3.58 12.09
CA GLU A 17 6.78 -3.11 11.33
C GLU A 17 6.49 -1.74 10.70
N LEU A 18 5.30 -1.57 10.11
CA LEU A 18 4.84 -0.29 9.57
C LEU A 18 4.80 0.83 10.63
N TYR A 19 4.25 0.56 11.82
CA TYR A 19 4.26 1.54 12.90
C TYR A 19 5.66 1.84 13.41
N ALA A 20 6.54 0.83 13.47
CA ALA A 20 7.92 1.02 13.89
C ALA A 20 8.68 1.94 12.92
N GLU A 21 8.52 1.74 11.61
CA GLU A 21 9.10 2.62 10.57
C GLU A 21 8.64 4.07 10.73
N LEU A 22 7.34 4.29 10.97
CA LEU A 22 6.80 5.62 11.20
C LEU A 22 7.35 6.26 12.47
N LEU A 23 7.47 5.50 13.57
CA LEU A 23 8.04 5.99 14.83
C LEU A 23 9.52 6.35 14.69
N ILE A 24 10.29 5.57 13.94
CA ILE A 24 11.69 5.87 13.62
C ILE A 24 11.78 7.19 12.83
N ALA A 25 10.93 7.38 11.83
CA ALA A 25 10.89 8.61 11.05
C ALA A 25 10.54 9.84 11.91
N VAL A 26 9.58 9.70 12.83
CA VAL A 26 9.22 10.76 13.78
C VAL A 26 10.39 11.06 14.73
N ALA A 27 11.05 10.03 15.27
CA ALA A 27 12.17 10.20 16.18
C ALA A 27 13.39 10.86 15.52
N GLY A 28 13.57 10.67 14.21
CA GLY A 28 14.61 11.33 13.42
C GLY A 28 14.26 12.75 12.95
N SER A 29 13.04 13.24 13.22
CA SER A 29 12.58 14.56 12.80
C SER A 29 12.53 15.52 13.99
N ASP A 30 13.08 16.73 13.80
CA ASP A 30 13.03 17.81 14.81
C ASP A 30 11.62 18.42 15.00
N ARG A 31 10.66 18.01 14.16
CA ARG A 31 9.29 18.51 14.15
C ARG A 31 8.30 17.37 13.90
N ARG A 32 7.02 17.66 14.10
CA ARG A 32 5.94 16.75 13.67
C ARG A 32 5.99 16.57 12.15
N LEU A 33 5.82 15.32 11.70
CA LEU A 33 5.65 15.01 10.29
C LEU A 33 4.30 15.55 9.80
N THR A 34 4.31 16.09 8.60
CA THR A 34 3.13 16.42 7.80
C THR A 34 2.52 15.15 7.21
N TYR A 35 1.26 15.22 6.78
CA TYR A 35 0.61 14.07 6.11
C TYR A 35 1.35 13.62 4.86
N GLU A 36 1.90 14.55 4.07
CA GLU A 36 2.69 14.22 2.89
C GLU A 36 4.00 13.48 3.24
N GLU A 37 4.69 13.89 4.31
CA GLU A 37 5.88 13.19 4.80
C GLU A 37 5.54 11.80 5.34
N ILE A 38 4.40 11.66 6.02
CA ILE A 38 3.88 10.35 6.45
C ILE A 38 3.60 9.48 5.23
N ASP A 39 2.95 10.02 4.20
CA ASP A 39 2.62 9.27 2.99
C ASP A 39 3.90 8.78 2.28
N ILE A 40 4.95 9.60 2.26
CA ILE A 40 6.26 9.22 1.73
C ILE A 40 6.89 8.09 2.55
N VAL A 41 6.90 8.20 3.88
CA VAL A 41 7.45 7.16 4.78
C VAL A 41 6.71 5.83 4.60
N LEU A 42 5.39 5.88 4.47
CA LEU A 42 4.54 4.70 4.29
C LEU A 42 4.47 4.21 2.84
N GLY A 43 5.14 4.90 1.88
CA GLY A 43 5.11 4.55 0.46
C GLY A 43 3.73 4.65 -0.20
N VAL A 44 2.80 5.40 0.39
CA VAL A 44 1.44 5.60 -0.14
C VAL A 44 1.48 6.66 -1.23
N HIS A 45 1.50 6.23 -2.49
CA HIS A 45 1.20 7.14 -3.59
C HIS A 45 -0.27 7.54 -3.58
N PRO A 46 -0.63 8.75 -4.06
CA PRO A 46 -2.03 9.14 -4.21
C PRO A 46 -2.76 8.01 -4.96
N PRO A 47 -3.89 7.52 -4.44
CA PRO A 47 -4.56 6.38 -5.02
C PRO A 47 -4.90 6.70 -6.47
N VAL A 48 -4.31 5.95 -7.40
CA VAL A 48 -4.78 5.95 -8.79
C VAL A 48 -6.27 5.62 -8.71
N PRO A 49 -7.16 6.51 -9.18
CA PRO A 49 -8.60 6.29 -9.06
C PRO A 49 -8.93 4.89 -9.57
N GLU A 50 -9.77 4.15 -8.84
CA GLU A 50 -10.13 2.76 -9.19
C GLU A 50 -10.62 2.64 -10.64
N GLN A 51 -11.22 3.71 -11.15
CA GLN A 51 -11.63 3.87 -12.55
C GLN A 51 -10.45 3.84 -13.54
N ALA A 52 -9.31 4.46 -13.19
CA ALA A 52 -8.08 4.41 -13.98
C ALA A 52 -7.42 3.02 -13.93
N ARG A 53 -7.45 2.33 -12.77
CA ARG A 53 -6.99 0.93 -12.66
C ARG A 53 -7.80 -0.02 -13.55
N ARG A 54 -9.12 0.12 -13.57
CA ARG A 54 -10.01 -0.65 -14.47
C ARG A 54 -9.77 -0.35 -15.96
N ARG A 55 -9.49 0.90 -16.32
CA ARG A 55 -9.18 1.29 -17.71
C ARG A 55 -7.86 0.70 -18.20
N LEU A 56 -6.85 0.63 -17.33
CA LEU A 56 -5.56 -0.02 -17.61
C LEU A 56 -5.73 -1.54 -17.79
N GLY A 57 -6.56 -2.19 -16.97
CA GLY A 57 -6.89 -3.61 -17.13
C GLY A 57 -7.77 -3.94 -18.34
N GLY A 58 -8.68 -3.04 -18.72
CA GLY A 58 -9.62 -3.26 -19.82
C GLY A 58 -9.04 -3.09 -21.24
N ARG A 59 -7.89 -2.42 -21.40
CA ARG A 59 -7.23 -2.21 -22.71
C ARG A 59 -6.49 -3.46 -23.21
N ALA A 60 -6.18 -4.41 -22.33
CA ALA A 60 -5.46 -5.65 -22.66
C ALA A 60 -6.36 -6.77 -23.24
N ALA A 61 -7.69 -6.58 -23.26
CA ALA A 61 -8.66 -7.63 -23.63
C ALA A 61 -9.43 -7.35 -24.94
N ARG A 62 -8.72 -6.99 -26.02
CA ARG A 62 -9.29 -7.06 -27.38
C ARG A 62 -8.36 -7.85 -28.30
N PRO A 63 -8.55 -9.17 -28.45
CA PRO A 63 -8.06 -9.84 -29.64
C PRO A 63 -8.92 -9.37 -30.83
N HIS A 64 -8.26 -8.82 -31.84
CA HIS A 64 -8.83 -8.62 -33.17
C HIS A 64 -9.23 -9.99 -33.73
N HIS A 65 -10.53 -10.30 -33.71
CA HIS A 65 -11.04 -11.38 -34.55
C HIS A 65 -11.21 -10.82 -35.96
N ALA A 66 -10.18 -11.00 -36.79
CA ALA A 66 -10.28 -10.93 -38.23
C ALA A 66 -10.83 -12.27 -38.74
N GLY A 67 -11.86 -12.20 -39.59
CA GLY A 67 -12.48 -13.33 -40.28
C GLY A 67 -13.45 -12.78 -41.31
#